data_AF-A0A957IBN0-F1
#
_entry.id   AF-A0A957IBN0-F1
#
_cell.length_a   1.000
_cell.length_b   1.000
_cell.length_c   1.000
_cell.angle_alpha   90.00
_cell.angle_beta   90.00
_cell.angle_gamma   90.00
#
_symmetry.space_group_name_H-M   'P 1'
#
loop_
_entity.id
_entity.type
_entity.pdbx_description
1 polymer ?
#
loop_
_entity_poly.entity_id
_entity_poly.type
_entity_poly.pdbx_seq_one_letter_code
_entity_poly.pdbx_strand_id
1 'polypeptide(L)'
;AMNYLCEYVIDQGYDLKFALEAKPNEPRGDIYNATTGNMLAFIATLDHPEMVGVNPEVAHEHMAGLNFTHHVAQAMEAGKLFHIDLNDQAFGRYDQDFRFGSVNLKSAFFLVKLLEDNGYDGSRHFDAHAYRTSDYEDVKAFARGCMRTYLILKEKVARFNADAEIQALLAEINADSGEMSPLMGQYSAVKAAQLRAYSFDRAALGQRGQPYERLDQLVVELLLGVR
;
A
#
# COMPACT_ATOMS: atom_id res chain seq x y z
N ALA A 1 19.70 16.62 -11.68
CA ALA A 1 18.47 17.42 -11.73
C ALA A 1 17.86 17.56 -10.35
N MET A 2 17.46 16.47 -9.68
CA MET A 2 16.85 16.55 -8.34
C MET A 2 17.68 17.30 -7.31
N ASN A 3 18.98 17.00 -7.17
CA ASN A 3 19.84 17.72 -6.21
C ASN A 3 19.82 19.23 -6.44
N TYR A 4 19.86 19.69 -7.70
CA TYR A 4 19.77 21.11 -8.03
C TYR A 4 18.42 21.72 -7.62
N LEU A 5 17.31 21.00 -7.81
CA LEU A 5 15.98 21.47 -7.40
C LEU A 5 15.86 21.56 -5.87
N CYS A 6 16.42 20.60 -5.14
CA CYS A 6 16.49 20.66 -3.67
C CYS A 6 17.30 21.87 -3.21
N GLU A 7 18.50 22.08 -3.75
CA GLU A 7 19.33 23.25 -3.43
C GLU A 7 18.61 24.57 -3.71
N TYR A 8 17.88 24.66 -4.82
CA TYR A 8 17.09 25.84 -5.14
C TYR A 8 15.95 26.09 -4.14
N VAL A 9 15.21 25.04 -3.75
CA VAL A 9 14.14 25.14 -2.73
C VAL A 9 14.71 25.59 -1.39
N ILE A 10 15.88 25.08 -1.00
CA ILE A 10 16.59 25.47 0.22
C ILE A 10 17.02 26.95 0.15
N ASP A 11 17.69 27.36 -0.92
CA ASP A 11 18.20 28.73 -1.12
C ASP A 11 17.06 29.78 -1.10
N GLN A 12 15.93 29.46 -1.72
CA GLN A 12 14.76 30.33 -1.74
C GLN A 12 13.93 30.30 -0.45
N GLY A 13 14.23 29.40 0.48
CA GLY A 13 13.51 29.26 1.75
C GLY A 13 12.06 28.80 1.59
N TYR A 14 11.77 27.97 0.57
CA TYR A 14 10.44 27.43 0.36
C TYR A 14 10.17 26.21 1.26
N ASP A 15 8.97 26.13 1.83
CA ASP A 15 8.50 24.96 2.57
C ASP A 15 7.91 23.92 1.60
N LEU A 16 8.78 23.30 0.80
CA LEU A 16 8.40 22.31 -0.21
C LEU A 16 9.16 20.99 -0.05
N LYS A 17 8.48 19.91 -0.40
CA LYS A 17 9.06 18.56 -0.59
C LYS A 17 8.76 18.08 -2.00
N PHE A 18 9.57 17.14 -2.49
CA PHE A 18 9.36 16.50 -3.78
C PHE A 18 8.78 15.09 -3.59
N ALA A 19 7.72 14.76 -4.32
CA ALA A 19 7.19 13.40 -4.39
C ALA A 19 7.35 12.90 -5.83
N LEU A 20 8.10 11.82 -6.01
CA LEU A 20 8.37 11.23 -7.33
C LEU A 20 7.33 10.15 -7.64
N GLU A 21 6.83 10.14 -8.86
CA GLU A 21 5.76 9.23 -9.28
C GLU A 21 6.28 8.19 -10.28
N ALA A 22 6.20 6.92 -9.88
CA ALA A 22 6.67 5.80 -10.68
C ALA A 22 5.60 5.40 -11.68
N LYS A 23 6.02 5.09 -12.91
CA LYS A 23 5.18 4.52 -13.96
C LYS A 23 6.02 3.55 -14.79
N PRO A 24 5.54 2.32 -15.08
CA PRO A 24 6.39 1.32 -15.74
C PRO A 24 6.62 1.59 -17.23
N ASN A 25 5.59 2.06 -17.93
CA ASN A 25 5.59 2.35 -19.36
C ASN A 25 4.49 3.36 -19.69
N GLU A 26 4.35 3.74 -20.96
CA GLU A 26 3.40 4.73 -21.49
C GLU A 26 3.71 6.17 -21.04
N PRO A 27 4.19 7.06 -21.94
CA PRO A 27 4.24 6.91 -23.40
C PRO A 27 5.51 6.21 -23.92
N ARG A 28 6.47 5.89 -23.05
CA ARG A 28 7.69 5.15 -23.45
C ARG A 28 7.47 3.65 -23.34
N GLY A 29 8.24 2.85 -24.08
CA GLY A 29 8.19 1.38 -23.95
C GLY A 29 8.57 0.92 -22.54
N ASP A 30 9.60 1.53 -21.97
CA ASP A 30 10.02 1.37 -20.58
C ASP A 30 10.40 2.75 -20.03
N ILE A 31 9.88 3.11 -18.85
CA ILE A 31 10.20 4.36 -18.15
C ILE A 31 11.23 4.07 -17.04
N TYR A 32 12.20 4.98 -16.85
CA TYR A 32 13.14 4.87 -15.74
C TYR A 32 12.41 4.98 -14.40
N ASN A 33 12.88 4.24 -13.40
CA ASN A 33 12.22 4.17 -12.09
C ASN A 33 10.77 3.67 -12.20
N ALA A 34 10.62 2.52 -12.85
CA ALA A 34 9.34 1.93 -13.26
C ALA A 34 8.35 1.62 -12.13
N THR A 35 8.84 1.43 -10.90
CA THR A 35 8.03 1.09 -9.72
C THR A 35 8.43 1.94 -8.52
N THR A 36 7.56 2.01 -7.51
CA THR A 36 7.83 2.69 -6.23
C THR A 36 9.13 2.19 -5.61
N GLY A 37 9.40 0.88 -5.65
CA GLY A 37 10.64 0.31 -5.14
C GLY A 37 11.89 0.84 -5.86
N ASN A 38 11.82 1.03 -7.18
CA ASN A 38 12.94 1.64 -7.92
C ASN A 38 13.16 3.10 -7.50
N MET A 39 12.07 3.86 -7.28
CA MET A 39 12.17 5.23 -6.82
C MET A 39 12.74 5.34 -5.40
N LEU A 40 12.33 4.47 -4.49
CA LEU A 40 12.88 4.44 -3.13
C LEU A 40 14.40 4.20 -3.15
N ALA A 41 14.87 3.28 -4.01
CA ALA A 41 16.30 3.04 -4.18
C ALA A 41 17.04 4.25 -4.80
N PHE A 42 16.45 4.90 -5.79
CA PHE A 42 17.01 6.11 -6.40
C PHE A 42 17.10 7.28 -5.42
N ILE A 43 16.04 7.50 -4.62
CA ILE A 43 15.99 8.57 -3.62
C ILE A 43 17.14 8.47 -2.62
N ALA A 44 17.52 7.26 -2.22
CA ALA A 44 18.61 7.03 -1.28
C ALA A 44 20.00 7.47 -1.80
N THR A 45 20.14 7.77 -3.09
CA THR A 45 21.40 8.25 -3.69
C THR A 45 21.43 9.76 -3.91
N LEU A 46 20.40 10.51 -3.51
CA LEU A 46 20.34 11.97 -3.66
C LEU A 46 21.11 12.66 -2.52
N ASP A 47 21.47 13.94 -2.73
CA ASP A 47 22.20 14.73 -1.72
C ASP A 47 21.30 15.12 -0.53
N HIS A 48 20.00 15.32 -0.79
CA HIS A 48 18.96 15.68 0.18
C HIS A 48 17.82 14.65 0.16
N PRO A 49 18.08 13.38 0.51
CA PRO A 49 17.09 12.32 0.39
C PRO A 49 15.86 12.57 1.26
N GLU A 50 15.98 13.25 2.39
CA GLU A 50 14.88 13.63 3.29
C GLU A 50 13.87 14.61 2.67
N MET A 51 14.27 15.37 1.65
CA MET A 51 13.37 16.28 0.90
C MET A 51 12.57 15.56 -0.19
N VAL A 52 12.92 14.30 -0.49
CA VAL A 52 12.35 13.56 -1.61
C VAL A 52 11.69 12.27 -1.12
N GLY A 53 10.44 12.08 -1.53
CA GLY A 53 9.63 10.89 -1.29
C GLY A 53 8.96 10.41 -2.57
N VAL A 54 7.93 9.60 -2.43
CA VAL A 54 7.18 9.01 -3.54
C VAL A 54 5.72 9.47 -3.53
N ASN A 55 5.14 9.47 -4.74
CA ASN A 55 3.73 9.60 -5.06
C ASN A 55 3.31 8.34 -5.85
N PRO A 56 3.08 7.20 -5.20
CA PRO A 56 2.70 5.99 -5.91
C PRO A 56 1.23 6.08 -6.36
N GLU A 57 0.95 5.54 -7.54
CA GLU A 57 -0.40 5.47 -8.11
C GLU A 57 -0.87 4.02 -8.28
N VAL A 58 -2.15 3.76 -7.98
CA VAL A 58 -2.75 2.41 -8.07
C VAL A 58 -2.56 1.81 -9.47
N ALA A 59 -2.90 2.54 -10.54
CA ALA A 59 -2.85 2.01 -11.89
C ALA A 59 -1.42 1.67 -12.32
N HIS A 60 -0.45 2.53 -12.03
CA HIS A 60 0.94 2.33 -12.42
C HIS A 60 1.54 1.02 -11.89
N GLU A 61 1.32 0.67 -10.62
CA GLU A 61 1.82 -0.61 -10.08
C GLU A 61 1.04 -1.81 -10.64
N HIS A 62 -0.27 -1.67 -10.85
CA HIS A 62 -1.10 -2.72 -11.47
C HIS A 62 -0.78 -2.94 -12.97
N MET A 63 -0.31 -1.93 -13.70
CA MET A 63 0.22 -2.08 -15.06
C MET A 63 1.41 -3.04 -15.09
N ALA A 64 2.25 -3.02 -14.05
CA ALA A 64 3.39 -3.94 -13.88
C ALA A 64 3.01 -5.29 -13.24
N GLY A 65 1.74 -5.48 -12.89
CA GLY A 65 1.29 -6.72 -12.27
C GLY A 65 1.49 -6.81 -10.75
N LEU A 66 1.80 -5.70 -10.09
CA LEU A 66 2.26 -5.66 -8.70
C LEU A 66 1.13 -5.41 -7.71
N ASN A 67 1.38 -5.69 -6.42
CA ASN A 67 0.43 -5.38 -5.35
C ASN A 67 0.68 -3.97 -4.85
N PHE A 68 -0.20 -3.04 -5.19
CA PHE A 68 -0.08 -1.63 -4.82
C PHE A 68 0.00 -1.42 -3.29
N THR A 69 -0.86 -2.09 -2.53
CA THR A 69 -0.91 -1.98 -1.06
C THR A 69 0.45 -2.33 -0.42
N HIS A 70 1.14 -3.35 -0.92
CA HIS A 70 2.46 -3.71 -0.40
C HIS A 70 3.54 -2.67 -0.71
N HIS A 71 3.48 -2.04 -1.90
CA HIS A 71 4.40 -0.96 -2.28
C HIS A 71 4.17 0.31 -1.45
N VAL A 72 2.91 0.64 -1.18
CA VAL A 72 2.54 1.73 -0.26
C VAL A 72 3.05 1.43 1.16
N ALA A 73 2.89 0.20 1.65
CA ALA A 73 3.39 -0.20 2.97
C ALA A 73 4.92 -0.05 3.08
N GLN A 74 5.64 -0.47 2.04
CA GLN A 74 7.10 -0.27 1.96
C GLN A 74 7.49 1.21 1.96
N ALA A 75 6.76 2.05 1.21
CA ALA A 75 7.00 3.49 1.18
C ALA A 75 6.72 4.17 2.52
N MET A 76 5.69 3.71 3.25
CA MET A 76 5.41 4.16 4.62
C MET A 76 6.53 3.76 5.59
N GLU A 77 6.96 2.50 5.56
CA GLU A 77 8.05 1.99 6.40
C GLU A 77 9.36 2.77 6.16
N ALA A 78 9.65 3.13 4.92
CA ALA A 78 10.80 3.95 4.56
C ALA A 78 10.66 5.44 4.98
N GLY A 79 9.48 5.87 5.45
CA GLY A 79 9.19 7.27 5.75
C GLY A 79 9.15 8.16 4.50
N LYS A 80 8.78 7.57 3.34
CA LYS A 80 8.86 8.21 2.02
C LYS A 80 7.52 8.38 1.31
N LEU A 81 6.41 7.88 1.85
CA LEU A 81 5.08 8.12 1.28
C LEU A 81 4.66 9.58 1.53
N PHE A 82 5.01 10.48 0.61
CA PHE A 82 4.73 11.91 0.74
C PHE A 82 3.38 12.30 0.14
N HIS A 83 2.97 11.61 -0.93
CA HIS A 83 1.69 11.78 -1.59
C HIS A 83 1.19 10.41 -2.07
N ILE A 84 -0.04 10.32 -2.57
CA ILE A 84 -0.59 9.09 -3.14
C ILE A 84 -1.70 9.42 -4.14
N ASP A 85 -1.72 8.70 -5.26
CA ASP A 85 -2.74 8.85 -6.29
C ASP A 85 -3.65 7.64 -6.35
N LEU A 86 -4.96 7.91 -6.25
CA LEU A 86 -6.00 6.91 -6.09
C LEU A 86 -6.86 6.81 -7.36
N ASN A 87 -6.69 5.70 -8.07
CA ASN A 87 -7.53 5.29 -9.19
C ASN A 87 -7.72 3.76 -9.18
N ASP A 88 -8.03 3.14 -10.31
CA ASP A 88 -8.12 1.70 -10.44
C ASP A 88 -7.78 1.24 -11.87
N GLN A 89 -7.41 -0.03 -12.00
CA GLN A 89 -6.79 -0.56 -13.21
C GLN A 89 -7.05 -2.06 -13.37
N ALA A 90 -7.34 -2.50 -14.59
CA ALA A 90 -7.21 -3.92 -14.92
C ALA A 90 -5.75 -4.24 -15.25
N PHE A 91 -5.20 -5.25 -14.57
CA PHE A 91 -3.77 -5.59 -14.59
C PHE A 91 -3.21 -5.80 -16.01
N GLY A 92 -1.99 -5.30 -16.26
CA GLY A 92 -1.25 -5.56 -17.50
C GLY A 92 -1.86 -4.98 -18.77
N ARG A 93 -2.49 -3.81 -18.69
CA ARG A 93 -3.09 -3.08 -19.83
C ARG A 93 -2.51 -1.66 -19.95
N TYR A 94 -2.96 -0.92 -20.96
CA TYR A 94 -2.77 0.53 -21.02
C TYR A 94 -3.31 1.19 -19.73
N ASP A 95 -2.82 2.38 -19.42
CA ASP A 95 -3.28 3.12 -18.25
C ASP A 95 -4.72 3.58 -18.42
N GLN A 96 -5.62 3.03 -17.60
CA GLN A 96 -7.07 3.20 -17.78
C GLN A 96 -7.65 4.34 -16.95
N ASP A 97 -6.92 4.80 -15.92
CA ASP A 97 -7.33 5.87 -15.02
C ASP A 97 -8.77 5.71 -14.49
N PHE A 98 -9.20 4.48 -14.17
CA PHE A 98 -10.55 4.32 -13.72
C PHE A 98 -10.75 4.98 -12.35
N ARG A 99 -11.97 5.46 -12.08
CA ARG A 99 -12.33 5.96 -10.75
C ARG A 99 -11.96 4.92 -9.67
N PHE A 100 -11.49 5.39 -8.52
CA PHE A 100 -11.09 4.54 -7.40
C PHE A 100 -12.13 3.44 -7.06
N GLY A 101 -11.68 2.19 -7.02
CA GLY A 101 -12.47 1.00 -6.72
C GLY A 101 -13.52 0.64 -7.79
N SER A 102 -13.24 0.83 -9.08
CA SER A 102 -14.15 0.40 -10.17
C SER A 102 -13.94 -1.04 -10.62
N VAL A 103 -12.72 -1.56 -10.48
CA VAL A 103 -12.30 -2.87 -10.96
C VAL A 103 -12.10 -3.83 -9.79
N ASN A 104 -11.33 -3.43 -8.78
CA ASN A 104 -10.94 -4.34 -7.69
C ASN A 104 -11.19 -3.73 -6.30
N LEU A 105 -12.44 -3.86 -5.83
CA LEU A 105 -12.88 -3.37 -4.52
C LEU A 105 -12.11 -3.98 -3.34
N LYS A 106 -11.63 -5.22 -3.46
CA LYS A 106 -10.91 -5.89 -2.38
C LYS A 106 -9.48 -5.36 -2.24
N SER A 107 -8.79 -5.12 -3.36
CA SER A 107 -7.49 -4.43 -3.34
C SER A 107 -7.64 -3.01 -2.77
N ALA A 108 -8.62 -2.26 -3.26
CA ALA A 108 -8.94 -0.92 -2.76
C ALA A 108 -9.25 -0.92 -1.25
N PHE A 109 -9.97 -1.91 -0.74
CA PHE A 109 -10.24 -2.06 0.70
C PHE A 109 -8.96 -2.21 1.51
N PHE A 110 -8.04 -3.09 1.12
CA PHE A 110 -6.79 -3.29 1.86
C PHE A 110 -5.88 -2.06 1.80
N LEU A 111 -5.89 -1.31 0.70
CA LEU A 111 -5.21 -0.02 0.63
C LEU A 111 -5.82 0.99 1.62
N VAL A 112 -7.14 1.15 1.63
CA VAL A 112 -7.82 2.07 2.57
C VAL A 112 -7.56 1.63 4.01
N LYS A 113 -7.59 0.32 4.30
CA LYS A 113 -7.23 -0.23 5.61
C LYS A 113 -5.81 0.17 6.02
N LEU A 114 -4.84 -0.03 5.14
CA LEU A 114 -3.45 0.34 5.39
C LEU A 114 -3.32 1.84 5.72
N LEU A 115 -3.94 2.71 4.89
CA LEU A 115 -3.87 4.16 5.06
C LEU A 115 -4.53 4.63 6.36
N GLU A 116 -5.71 4.10 6.69
CA GLU A 116 -6.48 4.52 7.86
C GLU A 116 -5.93 3.95 9.17
N ASP A 117 -5.50 2.69 9.20
CA ASP A 117 -4.94 2.08 10.41
C ASP A 117 -3.57 2.65 10.79
N ASN A 118 -2.81 3.15 9.81
CA ASN A 118 -1.48 3.74 10.03
C ASN A 118 -1.50 5.27 10.09
N GLY A 119 -2.70 5.90 10.11
CA GLY A 119 -2.83 7.34 10.28
C GLY A 119 -2.14 8.16 9.19
N TYR A 120 -2.28 7.76 7.92
CA TYR A 120 -1.77 8.59 6.83
C TYR A 120 -2.51 9.93 6.81
N ASP A 121 -1.76 11.03 6.96
CA ASP A 121 -2.31 12.39 7.08
C ASP A 121 -2.29 13.19 5.77
N GLY A 122 -1.70 12.63 4.71
CA GLY A 122 -1.65 13.28 3.40
C GLY A 122 -2.98 13.27 2.64
N SER A 123 -2.99 13.96 1.50
CA SER A 123 -4.14 14.04 0.60
C SER A 123 -4.57 12.65 0.10
N ARG A 124 -5.88 12.43 0.01
CA ARG A 124 -6.45 11.34 -0.82
C ARG A 124 -6.69 11.91 -2.20
N HIS A 125 -5.64 12.01 -3.01
CA HIS A 125 -5.74 12.57 -4.35
C HIS A 125 -6.29 11.52 -5.31
N PHE A 126 -7.20 11.93 -6.18
CA PHE A 126 -7.82 11.04 -7.18
C PHE A 126 -7.32 11.44 -8.56
N ASP A 127 -6.20 10.87 -8.98
CA ASP A 127 -5.71 11.01 -10.36
C ASP A 127 -6.39 9.97 -11.25
N ALA A 128 -7.54 10.34 -11.80
CA ALA A 128 -8.39 9.45 -12.57
C ALA A 128 -9.16 10.22 -13.64
N HIS A 129 -9.63 9.49 -14.65
CA HIS A 129 -10.40 10.01 -15.76
C HIS A 129 -11.82 9.46 -15.75
N ALA A 130 -12.80 10.36 -15.92
CA ALA A 130 -14.15 9.94 -16.30
C ALA A 130 -14.09 9.22 -17.65
N TYR A 131 -15.06 8.34 -17.92
CA TYR A 131 -15.11 7.68 -19.21
C TYR A 131 -15.22 8.71 -20.33
N ARG A 132 -14.58 8.43 -21.47
CA ARG A 132 -14.67 9.27 -22.68
C ARG A 132 -16.12 9.53 -23.11
N THR A 133 -17.04 8.64 -22.76
CA THR A 133 -18.49 8.73 -23.08
C THR A 133 -19.29 9.57 -22.10
N SER A 134 -18.71 9.99 -20.98
CA SER A 134 -19.39 10.77 -19.95
C SER A 134 -19.71 12.19 -20.43
N ASP A 135 -20.91 12.67 -20.09
CA ASP A 135 -21.25 14.09 -20.19
C ASP A 135 -20.81 14.86 -18.94
N TYR A 136 -21.11 16.16 -18.89
CA TYR A 136 -20.71 17.02 -17.77
C TYR A 136 -21.30 16.60 -16.42
N GLU A 137 -22.55 16.12 -16.38
CA GLU A 137 -23.17 15.69 -15.12
C GLU A 137 -22.60 14.35 -14.66
N ASP A 138 -22.28 13.47 -15.59
CA ASP A 138 -21.64 12.19 -15.29
C ASP A 138 -20.18 12.38 -14.85
N VAL A 139 -19.44 13.36 -15.36
CA VAL A 139 -18.11 13.75 -14.81
C VAL A 139 -18.22 14.17 -13.34
N LYS A 140 -19.27 14.90 -12.96
CA LYS A 140 -19.50 15.21 -11.53
C LYS A 140 -19.86 13.96 -10.73
N ALA A 141 -20.58 13.01 -11.33
CA ALA A 141 -20.90 11.72 -10.70
C ALA A 141 -19.63 10.87 -10.49
N PHE A 142 -18.72 10.86 -11.47
CA PHE A 142 -17.38 10.28 -11.38
C PHE A 142 -16.61 10.84 -10.18
N ALA A 143 -16.48 12.17 -10.08
CA ALA A 143 -15.74 12.81 -8.99
C ALA A 143 -16.34 12.50 -7.61
N ARG A 144 -17.68 12.55 -7.48
CA ARG A 144 -18.39 12.10 -6.26
C ARG A 144 -18.16 10.62 -5.97
N GLY A 145 -18.10 9.80 -7.02
CA GLY A 145 -17.89 8.36 -6.95
C GLY A 145 -16.56 8.00 -6.31
N CYS A 146 -15.46 8.65 -6.72
CA CYS A 146 -14.14 8.47 -6.12
C CYS A 146 -14.16 8.66 -4.59
N MET A 147 -14.65 9.83 -4.14
CA MET A 147 -14.76 10.15 -2.71
C MET A 147 -15.70 9.19 -1.98
N ARG A 148 -16.85 8.87 -2.57
CA ARG A 148 -17.85 8.00 -1.94
C ARG A 148 -17.33 6.59 -1.76
N THR A 149 -16.65 6.02 -2.75
CA THR A 149 -16.03 4.69 -2.62
C THR A 149 -15.02 4.68 -1.48
N TYR A 150 -14.12 5.67 -1.39
CA TYR A 150 -13.16 5.75 -0.29
C TYR A 150 -13.86 5.78 1.09
N LEU A 151 -14.88 6.62 1.25
CA LEU A 151 -15.60 6.76 2.52
C LEU A 151 -16.36 5.48 2.91
N ILE A 152 -16.95 4.77 1.94
CA ILE A 152 -17.58 3.46 2.19
C ILE A 152 -16.52 2.47 2.66
N LEU A 153 -15.39 2.37 1.97
CA LEU A 153 -14.31 1.45 2.35
C LEU A 153 -13.72 1.81 3.73
N LYS A 154 -13.60 3.09 4.07
CA LYS A 154 -13.18 3.55 5.40
C LYS A 154 -14.16 3.11 6.49
N GLU A 155 -15.47 3.19 6.26
CA GLU A 155 -16.47 2.62 7.18
C GLU A 155 -16.29 1.10 7.32
N LYS A 156 -16.05 0.39 6.21
CA LYS A 156 -15.78 -1.06 6.21
C LYS A 156 -14.52 -1.41 7.00
N VAL A 157 -13.47 -0.57 6.96
CA VAL A 157 -12.27 -0.74 7.79
C VAL A 157 -12.61 -0.64 9.28
N ALA A 158 -13.39 0.36 9.68
CA ALA A 158 -13.83 0.49 11.07
C ALA A 158 -14.61 -0.76 11.54
N ARG A 159 -15.47 -1.31 10.67
CA ARG A 159 -16.20 -2.56 10.95
C ARG A 159 -15.29 -3.77 11.03
N PHE A 160 -14.31 -3.90 10.13
CA PHE A 160 -13.33 -4.98 10.17
C PHE A 160 -12.57 -4.96 11.50
N ASN A 161 -12.15 -3.78 11.96
CA ASN A 161 -11.42 -3.62 13.21
C ASN A 161 -12.29 -3.88 14.45
N ALA A 162 -13.61 -3.75 14.34
CA ALA A 162 -14.56 -4.00 15.42
C ALA A 162 -15.16 -5.44 15.41
N ASP A 163 -14.99 -6.20 14.33
CA ASP A 163 -15.61 -7.51 14.16
C ASP A 163 -14.88 -8.57 15.01
N ALA A 164 -15.56 -9.10 16.01
CA ALA A 164 -14.99 -10.03 16.97
C ALA A 164 -14.51 -11.36 16.35
N GLU A 165 -15.16 -11.85 15.28
CA GLU A 165 -14.77 -13.10 14.62
C GLU A 165 -13.50 -12.89 13.79
N ILE A 166 -13.43 -11.80 13.03
CA ILE A 166 -12.23 -11.39 12.30
C ILE A 166 -11.06 -11.19 13.26
N GLN A 167 -11.27 -10.45 14.36
CA GLN A 167 -10.21 -10.21 15.35
C GLN A 167 -9.75 -11.51 16.04
N ALA A 168 -10.66 -12.45 16.31
CA ALA A 168 -10.29 -13.76 16.85
C ALA A 168 -9.42 -14.57 15.89
N LEU A 169 -9.74 -14.58 14.59
CA LEU A 169 -8.92 -15.25 13.58
C LEU A 169 -7.55 -14.60 13.42
N LEU A 170 -7.48 -13.27 13.44
CA LEU A 170 -6.20 -12.55 13.43
C LEU A 170 -5.35 -12.88 14.66
N ALA A 171 -5.97 -12.99 15.83
CA ALA A 171 -5.27 -13.41 17.06
C ALA A 171 -4.77 -14.85 16.97
N GLU A 172 -5.53 -15.78 16.39
CA GLU A 172 -5.11 -17.16 16.15
C GLU A 172 -3.93 -17.26 15.16
N ILE A 173 -4.00 -16.53 14.05
CA ILE A 173 -2.96 -16.47 13.02
C ILE A 173 -1.66 -15.93 13.62
N ASN A 174 -1.75 -14.84 14.37
CA ASN A 174 -0.59 -14.18 14.97
C ASN A 174 -0.17 -14.76 16.33
N ALA A 175 -0.82 -15.83 16.80
CA ALA A 175 -0.48 -16.43 18.09
C ALA A 175 0.96 -16.95 18.07
N ASP A 176 1.75 -16.45 19.01
CA ASP A 176 3.13 -16.88 19.28
C ASP A 176 3.17 -17.51 20.67
N SER A 177 3.83 -18.67 20.80
CA SER A 177 4.04 -19.31 22.10
C SER A 177 4.99 -18.50 22.98
N GLY A 178 5.76 -17.58 22.38
CA GLY A 178 6.75 -16.75 23.06
C GLY A 178 8.01 -17.52 23.44
N GLU A 179 8.10 -18.83 23.14
CA GLU A 179 9.28 -19.67 23.41
C GLU A 179 10.54 -19.11 22.74
N MET A 180 10.38 -18.45 21.60
CA MET A 180 11.46 -17.84 20.84
C MET A 180 11.75 -16.40 21.24
N SER A 181 11.00 -15.79 22.17
CA SER A 181 11.19 -14.39 22.59
C SER A 181 12.62 -14.05 23.00
N PRO A 182 13.36 -14.91 23.74
CA PRO A 182 14.76 -14.62 24.09
C PRO A 182 15.70 -14.50 22.88
N LEU A 183 15.32 -15.11 21.76
CA LEU A 183 16.10 -15.16 20.52
C LEU A 183 15.71 -14.06 19.52
N MET A 184 14.60 -13.36 19.74
CA MET A 184 14.14 -12.26 18.90
C MET A 184 14.96 -10.97 19.11
N GLY A 185 14.85 -10.04 18.16
CA GLY A 185 15.50 -8.73 18.20
C GLY A 185 16.91 -8.72 17.59
N GLN A 186 17.77 -7.81 18.08
CA GLN A 186 19.11 -7.63 17.53
C GLN A 186 19.98 -8.89 17.61
N TYR A 187 20.80 -9.07 16.57
CA TYR A 187 21.77 -10.15 16.48
C TYR A 187 22.76 -10.14 17.65
N SER A 188 23.08 -11.33 18.16
CA SER A 188 24.30 -11.58 18.92
C SER A 188 24.84 -12.98 18.60
N ALA A 189 26.15 -13.16 18.70
CA ALA A 189 26.76 -14.47 18.47
C ALA A 189 26.18 -15.54 19.42
N VAL A 190 25.82 -15.16 20.65
CA VAL A 190 25.21 -16.03 21.64
C VAL A 190 23.80 -16.46 21.22
N LYS A 191 22.93 -15.52 20.83
CA LYS A 191 21.58 -15.84 20.33
C LYS A 191 21.64 -16.70 19.08
N ALA A 192 22.56 -16.41 18.16
CA ALA A 192 22.75 -17.21 16.95
C ALA A 192 23.20 -18.64 17.26
N ALA A 193 24.10 -18.82 18.23
CA ALA A 193 24.51 -20.14 18.68
C ALA A 193 23.36 -20.90 19.36
N GLN A 194 22.56 -20.24 20.19
CA GLN A 194 21.37 -20.80 20.83
C GLN A 194 20.32 -21.21 19.78
N LEU A 195 20.02 -20.35 18.81
CA LEU A 195 19.09 -20.63 17.72
C LEU A 195 19.56 -21.82 16.87
N ARG A 196 20.85 -21.87 16.54
CA ARG A 196 21.44 -23.00 15.78
C ARG A 196 21.33 -24.32 16.54
N ALA A 197 21.44 -24.28 17.87
CA ALA A 197 21.32 -25.46 18.73
C ALA A 197 19.87 -25.86 19.03
N TYR A 198 18.89 -24.98 18.77
CA TYR A 198 17.49 -25.22 19.07
C TYR A 198 16.90 -26.29 18.14
N SER A 199 16.19 -27.27 18.71
CA SER A 199 15.53 -28.33 17.97
C SER A 199 14.06 -27.99 17.75
N PHE A 200 13.66 -27.82 16.49
CA PHE A 200 12.27 -27.55 16.12
C PHE A 200 11.51 -28.85 15.85
N ASP A 201 10.34 -29.02 16.47
CA ASP A 201 9.39 -30.04 16.06
C ASP A 201 8.69 -29.61 14.76
N ARG A 202 9.33 -29.92 13.63
CA ARG A 202 8.83 -29.56 12.30
C ARG A 202 7.50 -30.24 11.97
N ALA A 203 7.22 -31.42 12.54
CA ALA A 203 5.98 -32.12 12.30
C ALA A 203 4.82 -31.42 13.00
N ALA A 204 4.98 -31.06 14.27
CA ALA A 204 4.00 -30.26 14.99
C ALA A 204 3.79 -28.87 14.35
N LEU A 205 4.89 -28.18 13.98
CA LEU A 205 4.81 -26.88 13.30
C LEU A 205 4.06 -26.97 11.96
N GLY A 206 4.32 -28.01 11.17
CA GLY A 206 3.67 -28.22 9.87
C GLY A 206 2.19 -28.62 9.97
N GLN A 207 1.73 -29.09 11.13
CA GLN A 207 0.32 -29.41 11.38
C GLN A 207 -0.52 -28.18 11.76
N ARG A 208 0.11 -27.05 12.11
CA ARG A 208 -0.60 -25.82 12.43
C ARG A 208 -1.24 -25.25 11.16
N GLY A 209 -2.55 -25.42 11.05
CA GLY A 209 -3.35 -24.76 10.01
C GLY A 209 -3.37 -23.25 10.21
N GLN A 210 -3.50 -22.52 9.10
CA GLN A 210 -3.69 -21.08 9.11
C GLN A 210 -5.06 -20.80 8.47
N PRO A 211 -6.04 -20.23 9.20
CA PRO A 211 -7.41 -20.08 8.73
C PRO A 211 -7.59 -18.91 7.75
N TYR A 212 -6.66 -18.74 6.80
CA TYR A 212 -6.65 -17.63 5.84
C TYR A 212 -7.89 -17.62 4.95
N GLU A 213 -8.34 -18.78 4.46
CA GLU A 213 -9.57 -18.87 3.64
C GLU A 213 -10.81 -18.41 4.42
N ARG A 214 -10.89 -18.77 5.71
CA ARG A 214 -12.00 -18.33 6.56
C ARG A 214 -11.94 -16.82 6.77
N LEU A 215 -10.78 -16.29 7.15
CA LEU A 215 -10.58 -14.85 7.32
C LEU A 215 -10.94 -14.09 6.03
N ASP A 216 -10.48 -14.58 4.89
CA ASP A 216 -10.72 -14.00 3.58
C ASP A 216 -12.21 -13.94 3.23
N GLN A 217 -12.94 -15.03 3.49
CA GLN A 217 -14.38 -15.10 3.28
C GLN A 217 -15.15 -14.11 4.18
N LEU A 218 -14.73 -13.93 5.44
CA LEU A 218 -15.34 -12.91 6.32
C LEU A 218 -15.11 -11.49 5.78
N VAL A 219 -13.94 -11.21 5.19
CA VAL A 219 -13.66 -9.94 4.50
C VAL A 219 -14.60 -9.76 3.31
N VAL A 220 -14.81 -10.80 2.49
CA VAL A 220 -15.75 -10.75 1.36
C VAL A 220 -17.17 -10.44 1.84
N GLU A 221 -17.65 -11.14 2.87
CA GLU A 221 -18.98 -10.90 3.44
C GLU A 221 -19.12 -9.48 4.01
N LEU A 222 -18.09 -8.96 4.67
CA LEU A 222 -18.04 -7.59 5.15
C LEU A 222 -18.12 -6.58 4.00
N LEU A 223 -17.38 -6.80 2.90
CA LEU A 223 -17.41 -5.93 1.71
C LEU A 223 -18.77 -5.97 1.02
N LEU A 224 -19.40 -7.15 0.91
CA LEU A 224 -20.74 -7.32 0.36
C LEU A 224 -21.85 -6.82 1.28
N GLY A 225 -21.54 -6.52 2.55
CA GLY A 225 -22.48 -5.92 3.51
C GLY A 225 -23.43 -6.92 4.18
N VAL A 226 -23.04 -8.19 4.23
CA VAL A 226 -23.80 -9.29 4.88
C VAL A 226 -23.17 -9.67 6.24
N ARG A 227 -22.63 -8.66 6.92
CA ARG A 227 -21.34 -8.54 7.61
C ARG A 227 -21.40 -7.13 8.17
#